data_AF-A0A150ALD3-F1
#
_entry.id   AF-A0A150ALD3-F1
#
_cell.length_a   1.000
_cell.length_b   1.000
_cell.length_c   1.000
_cell.angle_alpha   90.00
_cell.angle_beta   90.00
_cell.angle_gamma   90.00
#
_symmetry.space_group_name_H-M   'P 1'
#
loop_
_entity.id
_entity.type
_entity.pdbx_description
1 polymer ?
#
loop_
_entity_poly.entity_id
_entity_poly.type
_entity_poly.pdbx_seq_one_letter_code
_entity_poly.pdbx_strand_id
1 'polypeptide(L)' 'MTALSTRKINSELRYHALQERFDELYNKKRLRHDDVLLQLVNEFYVGEESIRRILRKRLIPKEQLLRCKK' A
#
# COMPACT_ATOMS: atom_id res chain seq x y z
N MET A 1 -27.74 -3.42 -20.24
CA MET A 1 -26.87 -2.61 -19.36
C MET A 1 -25.80 -3.53 -18.79
N THR A 2 -24.54 -3.31 -19.16
CA THR A 2 -23.42 -4.28 -19.13
C THR A 2 -22.93 -4.64 -17.72
N ALA A 3 -23.07 -5.92 -17.36
CA ALA A 3 -22.59 -6.52 -16.11
C ALA A 3 -21.10 -6.96 -16.19
N LEU A 4 -20.19 -6.05 -16.52
CA LEU A 4 -18.75 -6.36 -16.67
C LEU A 4 -17.82 -5.68 -15.65
N SER A 5 -18.36 -4.95 -14.66
CA SER A 5 -17.53 -4.06 -13.83
C SER A 5 -17.44 -4.42 -12.33
N THR A 6 -17.92 -5.56 -11.85
CA THR A 6 -17.85 -5.86 -10.40
C THR A 6 -16.47 -6.33 -9.92
N ARG A 7 -15.68 -6.99 -10.78
CA ARG A 7 -14.37 -7.56 -10.38
C ARG A 7 -13.25 -6.52 -10.25
N LYS A 8 -13.27 -5.45 -11.06
CA LYS A 8 -12.24 -4.40 -11.02
C LYS A 8 -12.39 -3.50 -9.79
N ILE A 9 -13.63 -3.12 -9.46
CA ILE A 9 -13.97 -2.24 -8.33
C ILE A 9 -13.41 -2.80 -7.00
N ASN A 10 -13.53 -4.11 -6.76
CA ASN A 10 -13.03 -4.73 -5.53
C ASN A 10 -11.50 -4.67 -5.39
N SER A 11 -10.77 -4.70 -6.51
CA SER A 11 -9.30 -4.65 -6.48
C SER A 11 -8.82 -3.24 -6.16
N GLU A 12 -9.47 -2.23 -6.73
CA GLU A 12 -9.12 -0.82 -6.51
C GLU A 12 -9.40 -0.37 -5.06
N LEU A 13 -10.53 -0.81 -4.49
CA LEU A 13 -10.85 -0.55 -3.09
C LEU A 13 -9.85 -1.22 -2.13
N ARG A 14 -9.43 -2.46 -2.43
CA ARG A 14 -8.39 -3.14 -1.64
C ARG A 14 -7.05 -2.43 -1.73
N TYR A 15 -6.69 -1.90 -2.90
CA TYR A 15 -5.46 -1.10 -3.05
C TYR A 15 -5.52 0.21 -2.27
N HIS A 16 -6.67 0.88 -2.23
CA HIS A 16 -6.85 2.09 -1.42
C HIS A 16 -6.74 1.79 0.07
N ALA A 17 -7.43 0.75 0.55
CA ALA A 17 -7.38 0.32 1.94
C ALA A 17 -5.96 -0.06 2.38
N LEU A 18 -5.20 -0.74 1.53
CA LEU A 18 -3.80 -1.07 1.76
C LEU A 18 -2.94 0.18 1.94
N GLN A 19 -3.17 1.18 1.10
CA GLN A 19 -2.42 2.44 1.14
C GLN A 19 -2.76 3.30 2.37
N GLU A 20 -4.02 3.34 2.79
CA GLU A 20 -4.42 3.99 4.05
C GLU A 20 -3.82 3.29 5.26
N ARG A 21 -3.85 1.94 5.28
CA ARG A 21 -3.21 1.17 6.35
C ARG A 21 -1.71 1.41 6.41
N PHE A 22 -1.04 1.48 5.27
CA PHE A 22 0.38 1.84 5.21
C PHE A 22 0.63 3.22 5.83
N ASP A 23 -0.19 4.22 5.49
CA ASP A 23 -0.07 5.57 6.05
C ASP A 23 -0.28 5.58 7.57
N GLU A 24 -1.29 4.88 8.09
CA GLU A 24 -1.50 4.80 9.53
C GLU A 24 -0.33 4.12 10.27
N LEU A 25 0.20 3.04 9.72
CA LEU A 25 1.30 2.31 10.35
C LEU A 25 2.62 3.09 10.28
N TYR A 26 2.88 3.77 9.16
CA TYR A 26 4.12 4.52 8.95
C TYR A 26 4.08 5.94 9.54
N ASN A 27 3.00 6.71 9.32
CA ASN A 27 2.88 8.08 9.80
C ASN A 27 2.39 8.16 11.25
N LYS A 28 1.32 7.44 11.63
CA LYS A 28 0.80 7.53 13.01
C LYS A 28 1.62 6.70 13.98
N LYS A 29 1.93 5.45 13.65
CA LYS A 29 2.67 4.55 14.55
C LYS A 29 4.18 4.64 14.41
N ARG A 30 4.71 5.33 13.37
CA ARG A 30 6.15 5.46 13.09
C ARG A 30 6.89 4.12 13.08
N LEU A 31 6.20 3.07 12.61
CA LEU A 31 6.79 1.74 12.50
C LEU A 31 7.84 1.72 11.38
N ARG A 32 8.82 0.84 11.53
CA ARG A 32 9.82 0.59 10.49
C ARG A 32 9.13 0.10 9.22
N HIS A 33 9.66 0.55 8.08
CA HIS A 33 9.11 0.23 6.77
C HIS A 33 8.97 -1.29 6.55
N ASP A 34 9.94 -2.07 7.04
CA ASP A 34 9.95 -3.54 6.98
C ASP A 34 8.80 -4.17 7.78
N ASP A 35 8.61 -3.75 9.04
CA ASP A 35 7.51 -4.20 9.89
C ASP A 35 6.14 -3.86 9.30
N VAL A 36 6.00 -2.66 8.72
CA VAL A 36 4.78 -2.24 8.04
C VAL A 36 4.49 -3.13 6.82
N LEU A 37 5.52 -3.46 6.03
CA LEU A 37 5.36 -4.35 4.89
C LEU A 37 4.94 -5.76 5.33
N LEU A 38 5.60 -6.35 6.32
CA LEU A 38 5.23 -7.66 6.87
C LEU A 38 3.79 -7.70 7.38
N GLN A 39 3.37 -6.64 8.08
CA GLN A 39 2.00 -6.55 8.59
C GLN A 39 0.98 -6.46 7.43
N LEU A 40 1.28 -5.70 6.38
CA LEU A 40 0.40 -5.59 5.22
C LEU A 40 0.36 -6.87 4.39
N VAL A 41 1.47 -7.61 4.28
CA VAL A 41 1.51 -8.92 3.62
C VAL A 41 0.60 -9.90 4.35
N ASN A 42 0.67 -9.92 5.68
CA ASN A 42 -0.16 -10.80 6.51
C ASN A 42 -1.64 -10.41 6.47
N GLU A 43 -1.94 -9.11 6.51
CA GLU A 43 -3.33 -8.61 6.56
C GLU A 43 -4.05 -8.71 5.21
N PHE A 44 -3.35 -8.43 4.11
CA PHE A 44 -3.93 -8.43 2.76
C PHE A 44 -3.67 -9.71 1.98
N TYR A 45 -2.81 -10.62 2.48
CA TYR A 45 -2.35 -11.83 1.78
C TYR A 45 -1.80 -11.51 0.38
N VAL A 46 -1.14 -10.36 0.26
CA VAL A 46 -0.53 -9.88 -0.99
C VAL A 46 0.99 -9.97 -0.84
N GLY A 47 1.67 -10.54 -1.83
CA GLY A 47 3.13 -10.63 -1.80
C GLY A 47 3.80 -9.26 -1.69
N GLU A 48 4.92 -9.18 -0.97
CA GLU A 48 5.66 -7.93 -0.74
C GLU A 48 5.95 -7.15 -2.02
N GLU A 49 6.30 -7.85 -3.10
CA GLU A 49 6.55 -7.24 -4.41
C GLU A 49 5.31 -6.53 -4.96
N SER A 50 4.14 -7.15 -4.83
CA SER A 50 2.87 -6.55 -5.23
C SER A 50 2.56 -5.33 -4.37
N ILE A 51 2.80 -5.38 -3.06
CA ILE A 51 2.63 -4.24 -2.15
C ILE A 51 3.54 -3.08 -2.55
N ARG A 52 4.84 -3.34 -2.76
CA ARG A 52 5.80 -2.35 -3.25
C ARG A 52 5.36 -1.77 -4.59
N ARG A 53 4.82 -2.59 -5.49
CA ARG A 53 4.30 -2.15 -6.78
C ARG A 53 3.05 -1.28 -6.63
N ILE A 54 2.14 -1.60 -5.72
CA ILE A 54 0.92 -0.82 -5.42
C ILE A 54 1.29 0.53 -4.77
N LEU A 55 2.23 0.52 -3.82
CA LEU A 55 2.75 1.73 -3.19
C LEU A 55 3.49 2.61 -4.19
N ARG A 56 4.29 2.02 -5.10
CA ARG A 56 4.93 2.74 -6.22
C ARG A 56 3.94 3.27 -7.24
N LYS A 57 2.84 2.54 -7.50
CA LYS A 57 1.78 2.97 -8.43
C LYS A 57 0.99 4.16 -7.89
N ARG A 58 1.05 4.42 -6.57
CA ARG A 58 0.50 5.63 -5.92
C ARG A 58 1.43 6.85 -6.02
N LEU A 59 2.71 6.69 -6.33
CA LEU A 59 3.67 7.79 -6.32
C LEU A 59 3.42 8.70 -7.53
N ILE A 60 3.08 9.96 -7.30
CA ILE A 60 3.84 10.86 -6.41
C ILE A 60 2.97 11.37 -5.24
N PRO A 61 3.28 10.98 -4.00
CA PRO A 61 3.49 12.00 -2.96
C PRO A 61 4.97 12.09 -2.54
N LYS A 62 5.48 13.33 -2.52
CA LYS A 62 6.89 13.75 -2.55
C LYS A 62 7.74 13.43 -1.30
N GLU A 63 7.25 12.69 -0.31
CA GLU A 63 7.84 12.77 1.03
C GLU A 63 8.74 11.59 1.47
N GLN A 64 8.80 10.49 0.70
CA GLN A 64 9.62 9.31 1.06
C GLN A 64 11.02 9.28 0.41
N LEU A 65 11.35 10.23 -0.46
CA LEU A 65 12.68 10.33 -1.11
C LEU A 65 13.75 10.99 -0.22
N LEU A 66 13.43 11.41 1.00
CA LEU A 66 14.35 12.15 1.87
C LEU A 66 14.84 11.37 3.11
N ARG A 67 14.87 10.04 3.08
CA ARG A 67 15.45 9.24 4.19
C ARG A 67 16.38 8.09 3.80
N CYS A 68 17.05 8.18 2.65
CA CYS A 68 18.34 7.53 2.43
C CYS A 68 19.43 8.61 2.30
N LYS A 69 19.79 9.24 3.42
CA LYS A 69 21.04 9.97 3.54
C LYS A 69 21.74 9.48 4.81
N LYS A 70 22.68 8.57 4.64
CA LYS A 70 23.86 8.47 5.48
C LYS A 70 25.02 8.00 4.62
#